data_AF-A0A4Q6E757-F1
#
_entry.id   AF-A0A4Q6E757-F1
#
_cell.length_a   1.000
_cell.length_b   1.000
_cell.length_c   1.000
_cell.angle_alpha   90.00
_cell.angle_beta   90.00
_cell.angle_gamma   90.00
#
_symmetry.space_group_name_H-M   'P 1'
#
loop_
_entity.id
_entity.type
_entity.pdbx_description
1 polymer ?
#
loop_
_entity_poly.entity_id
_entity_poly.type
_entity_poly.pdbx_seq_one_letter_code
_entity_poly.pdbx_strand_id
1 'polypeptide(L)'
;MKNPRKLIIINPAFQLRFAVLFTIAVLVFSAIFPIFVYTMFGAIENHSYFANNPTALQAVREARYDLSIFLLLSFVTTLVSSFALALFHSHRIAGPLYKLRISMVAMQQGILDKHINFRQHDN
;
A
#
# COMPACT_ATOMS: atom_id res chain seq x y z
N MET A 1 21.41 5.02 27.89
CA MET A 1 21.07 3.67 27.40
C MET A 1 19.82 3.76 26.54
N LYS A 2 19.92 3.54 25.22
CA LYS A 2 18.78 3.61 24.28
C LYS A 2 17.83 2.45 24.59
N ASN A 3 16.60 2.75 25.00
CA ASN A 3 15.60 1.73 25.35
C ASN A 3 15.24 0.92 24.08
N PRO A 4 15.51 -0.40 24.01
CA PRO A 4 15.26 -1.21 22.80
C PRO A 4 13.77 -1.29 22.43
N ARG A 5 12.89 -0.83 23.32
CA ARG A 5 11.43 -0.77 23.14
C ARG A 5 10.94 0.30 22.14
N LYS A 6 11.82 1.20 21.67
CA LYS A 6 11.49 2.26 20.69
C LYS A 6 12.11 2.06 19.30
N LEU A 7 12.80 0.95 19.05
CA LEU A 7 13.34 0.65 17.71
C LEU A 7 12.22 0.11 16.82
N ILE A 8 11.59 1.02 16.06
CA ILE A 8 10.56 0.71 15.07
C ILE A 8 11.13 -0.15 13.92
N ILE A 9 12.43 0.03 13.63
CA ILE A 9 13.14 -0.69 12.57
C ILE A 9 14.00 -1.79 13.21
N ILE A 10 13.47 -3.01 13.26
CA ILE A 10 14.19 -4.20 13.77
C ILE A 10 14.95 -4.89 12.63
N ASN A 11 14.29 -5.05 11.48
CA ASN A 11 14.86 -5.66 10.28
C ASN A 11 14.52 -4.80 9.05
N PRO A 12 15.35 -3.80 8.71
CA PRO A 12 15.05 -2.84 7.65
C PRO A 12 14.89 -3.53 6.28
N ALA A 13 15.64 -4.60 6.02
CA ALA A 13 15.56 -5.33 4.76
C ALA A 13 14.20 -6.04 4.58
N PHE A 14 13.69 -6.67 5.64
CA PHE A 14 12.36 -7.29 5.62
C PHE A 14 11.26 -6.24 5.51
N GLN A 15 11.31 -5.20 6.34
CA GLN A 15 10.28 -4.17 6.40
C GLN A 15 10.17 -3.40 5.08
N LEU A 16 11.30 -3.08 4.43
CA LEU A 16 11.31 -2.43 3.13
C LEU A 16 10.73 -3.33 2.04
N ARG A 17 11.12 -4.61 1.99
CA ARG A 17 10.56 -5.58 1.03
C ARG A 17 9.05 -5.74 1.21
N PHE A 18 8.59 -5.88 2.45
CA PHE A 18 7.17 -5.97 2.76
C PHE A 18 6.41 -4.70 2.36
N ALA A 19 6.93 -3.53 2.74
CA ALA A 19 6.30 -2.25 2.43
C ALA A 19 6.19 -2.03 0.91
N VAL A 20 7.25 -2.33 0.14
CA VAL A 20 7.22 -2.23 -1.32
C VAL A 20 6.21 -3.19 -1.93
N LEU A 21 6.23 -4.47 -1.55
CA LEU A 21 5.28 -5.46 -2.10
C LEU A 21 3.83 -5.10 -1.77
N PHE A 22 3.56 -4.70 -0.54
CA PHE A 22 2.24 -4.27 -0.10
C PHE A 22 1.78 -3.02 -0.87
N THR A 23 2.66 -2.02 -1.00
CA THR A 23 2.36 -0.79 -1.75
C THR A 23 2.05 -1.11 -3.21
N ILE A 24 2.85 -1.96 -3.88
CA ILE A 24 2.57 -2.38 -5.26
C ILE A 24 1.19 -3.01 -5.38
N ALA A 25 0.81 -3.91 -4.47
CA ALA A 25 -0.51 -4.52 -4.47
C ALA A 25 -1.62 -3.45 -4.36
N VAL A 26 -1.48 -2.51 -3.42
CA VAL A 26 -2.42 -1.40 -3.25
C VAL A 26 -2.49 -0.53 -4.51
N LEU A 27 -1.36 -0.22 -5.15
CA LEU A 27 -1.32 0.57 -6.38
C LEU A 27 -2.04 -0.11 -7.55
N VAL A 28 -1.86 -1.43 -7.72
CA VAL A 28 -2.54 -2.21 -8.77
C VAL A 28 -4.05 -2.10 -8.61
N PHE A 29 -4.57 -2.31 -7.40
CA PHE A 29 -6.01 -2.19 -7.14
C PHE A 29 -6.50 -0.74 -7.26
N SER A 30 -5.69 0.24 -6.82
CA SER A 30 -6.06 1.65 -6.87
C SER A 30 -6.10 2.21 -8.30
N ALA A 31 -5.31 1.64 -9.22
CA ALA A 31 -5.26 2.06 -10.62
C ALA A 31 -6.54 1.74 -11.40
N ILE A 32 -7.34 0.77 -10.94
CA ILE A 32 -8.61 0.38 -11.59
C ILE A 32 -9.55 1.57 -11.73
N PHE A 33 -9.68 2.39 -10.68
CA PHE A 33 -10.63 3.50 -10.68
C PHE A 33 -10.26 4.65 -11.62
N PRO A 34 -9.02 5.17 -11.64
CA PRO A 34 -8.59 6.14 -12.65
C PRO A 34 -8.73 5.65 -14.09
N ILE A 35 -8.41 4.37 -14.37
CA ILE A 35 -8.59 3.78 -15.69
C ILE A 35 -10.07 3.79 -16.08
N PHE A 36 -10.94 3.35 -15.17
CA PHE A 36 -12.39 3.37 -15.39
C PHE A 36 -12.89 4.78 -15.68
N VAL A 37 -12.53 5.78 -14.86
CA VAL A 37 -12.91 7.19 -15.05
C VAL A 37 -12.44 7.70 -16.41
N TYR A 38 -11.18 7.46 -16.79
CA TYR A 38 -10.64 7.88 -18.08
C TYR A 38 -11.44 7.31 -19.25
N THR A 39 -11.75 6.01 -19.20
CA THR A 39 -12.54 5.34 -20.26
C THR A 39 -13.98 5.83 -20.31
N MET A 40 -14.60 6.09 -19.16
CA MET A 40 -15.96 6.63 -19.06
C MET A 40 -16.07 8.03 -19.66
N PHE A 41 -15.16 8.95 -19.32
CA PHE A 41 -15.15 10.28 -19.90
C PHE A 41 -14.91 10.24 -21.41
N GLY A 42 -14.03 9.36 -21.90
CA GLY A 42 -13.85 9.12 -23.32
C GLY A 42 -15.13 8.64 -24.02
N ALA A 43 -15.92 7.78 -23.37
CA ALA A 43 -17.20 7.34 -23.91
C ALA A 43 -18.24 8.47 -23.93
N ILE A 44 -18.28 9.33 -22.90
CA ILE A 44 -19.18 10.49 -22.81
C ILE A 44 -18.86 11.51 -23.91
N GLU A 45 -17.58 11.85 -24.10
CA GLU A 45 -17.14 12.82 -25.12
C GLU A 45 -17.52 12.37 -26.54
N ASN A 46 -17.50 11.06 -26.80
CA ASN A 46 -17.85 10.48 -28.11
C ASN A 46 -19.36 10.26 -28.30
N HIS A 47 -20.18 10.46 -27.27
CA HIS A 47 -21.61 10.28 -27.39
C HIS A 47 -22.25 11.43 -28.19
N SER A 48 -23.19 11.11 -29.08
CA SER A 48 -23.80 12.06 -30.02
C SER A 48 -24.45 13.28 -29.36
N TYR A 49 -24.89 13.14 -28.11
CA TYR A 49 -25.44 14.23 -27.31
C TYR A 49 -24.39 15.33 -27.00
N PHE A 50 -23.15 14.92 -26.73
CA PHE A 50 -22.06 15.83 -26.38
C PHE A 50 -21.23 16.22 -27.60
N ALA A 51 -21.01 15.30 -28.55
CA ALA A 51 -20.20 15.55 -29.74
C ALA A 51 -20.77 16.69 -30.62
N ASN A 52 -22.09 16.86 -30.65
CA ASN A 52 -22.76 17.90 -31.44
C ASN A 52 -22.95 19.23 -30.70
N ASN A 53 -22.60 19.29 -29.41
CA ASN A 53 -22.79 20.47 -28.58
C ASN A 53 -21.44 20.94 -28.00
N PRO A 54 -20.79 21.95 -28.62
CA PRO A 54 -19.46 22.40 -28.22
C PRO A 54 -19.35 22.86 -26.77
N THR A 55 -20.40 23.51 -26.24
CA THR A 55 -20.39 24.00 -24.84
C THR A 55 -20.50 22.85 -23.85
N ALA A 56 -21.35 21.86 -24.14
CA ALA A 56 -21.46 20.66 -23.31
C ALA A 56 -20.16 19.83 -23.35
N LEU A 57 -19.54 19.71 -24.53
CA LEU A 57 -18.26 19.03 -24.68
C LEU A 57 -17.13 19.71 -23.88
N GLN A 58 -17.10 21.04 -23.89
CA GLN A 58 -16.13 21.81 -23.10
C GLN A 58 -16.32 21.58 -21.60
N ALA A 59 -17.55 21.63 -21.10
CA ALA A 59 -17.84 21.38 -19.69
C ALA A 59 -17.43 19.96 -19.25
N VAL A 60 -17.65 18.94 -20.11
CA VAL A 60 -17.20 17.56 -19.84
C VAL A 60 -15.66 17.48 -19.77
N ARG A 61 -14.95 18.18 -20.64
CA ARG A 61 -13.48 18.19 -20.65
C ARG A 61 -12.89 18.90 -19.42
N GLU A 62 -13.51 20.01 -19.00
CA GLU A 62 -13.13 20.71 -17.77
C GLU A 62 -13.35 19.81 -16.54
N ALA A 63 -14.51 19.16 -16.43
CA ALA A 63 -14.79 18.21 -15.36
C ALA A 63 -13.80 17.01 -15.36
N ARG A 64 -13.43 16.51 -16.55
CA ARG A 64 -12.41 15.45 -16.69
C ARG A 64 -11.06 15.91 -16.17
N TYR A 65 -10.66 17.13 -16.50
CA TYR A 65 -9.37 17.70 -16.08
C TYR A 65 -9.30 17.83 -14.56
N ASP A 66 -10.31 18.44 -13.94
CA ASP A 66 -10.38 18.62 -12.48
C ASP A 66 -10.37 17.27 -11.75
N LEU A 67 -11.19 16.31 -12.22
CA LEU A 67 -11.23 14.98 -11.66
C LEU A 67 -9.90 14.23 -11.83
N SER A 68 -9.21 14.41 -12.97
CA SER A 68 -7.91 13.80 -13.21
C SER A 68 -6.84 14.33 -12.24
N ILE A 69 -6.84 15.63 -11.94
CA ILE A 69 -5.96 16.22 -10.93
C ILE A 69 -6.28 15.64 -9.55
N PHE A 70 -7.56 15.59 -9.18
CA PHE A 70 -7.98 15.03 -7.89
C PHE A 70 -7.56 13.56 -7.74
N LEU A 71 -7.74 12.76 -8.79
CA LEU A 71 -7.34 11.35 -8.81
C LEU A 71 -5.83 11.20 -8.71
N LEU A 72 -5.05 12.04 -9.39
CA LEU A 72 -3.59 12.04 -9.29
C LEU A 72 -3.12 12.35 -7.86
N LEU A 73 -3.67 13.40 -7.24
CA LEU A 73 -3.36 13.76 -5.86
C LEU A 73 -3.75 12.64 -4.88
N SER A 74 -4.91 12.03 -5.09
CA SER A 74 -5.39 10.89 -4.30
C SER A 74 -4.49 9.67 -4.47
N PHE A 75 -4.01 9.40 -5.68
CA PHE A 75 -3.10 8.29 -5.97
C PHE A 75 -1.74 8.48 -5.29
N VAL A 76 -1.17 9.69 -5.37
CA VAL A 76 0.09 10.04 -4.67
C VAL A 76 -0.10 9.92 -3.15
N THR A 77 -1.21 10.43 -2.63
CA THR A 77 -1.54 10.33 -1.19
C THR A 77 -1.66 8.87 -0.76
N THR A 78 -2.33 8.05 -1.56
CA THR A 78 -2.48 6.60 -1.31
C THR A 78 -1.14 5.89 -1.34
N LEU A 79 -0.26 6.22 -2.29
CA LEU A 79 1.10 5.67 -2.38
C LEU A 79 1.91 5.98 -1.12
N VAL A 80 1.97 7.25 -0.73
CA VAL A 80 2.76 7.68 0.43
C VAL A 80 2.20 7.09 1.72
N SER A 81 0.89 7.16 1.91
CA SER A 81 0.22 6.66 3.11
C SER A 81 0.30 5.13 3.23
N SER A 82 0.06 4.38 2.15
CA SER A 82 0.16 2.91 2.17
C SER A 82 1.58 2.45 2.45
N PHE A 83 2.59 3.06 1.84
CA PHE A 83 3.98 2.75 2.12
C PHE A 83 4.36 3.06 3.57
N ALA A 84 3.98 4.23 4.08
CA ALA A 84 4.22 4.60 5.47
C ALA A 84 3.53 3.63 6.43
N LEU A 85 2.24 3.35 6.21
CA LEU A 85 1.46 2.41 7.03
C LEU A 85 2.04 1.01 6.99
N ALA A 86 2.45 0.50 5.82
CA ALA A 86 3.05 -0.82 5.70
C ALA A 86 4.41 -0.88 6.40
N LEU A 87 5.24 0.16 6.25
CA LEU A 87 6.52 0.27 6.94
C LEU A 87 6.30 0.29 8.46
N PHE A 88 5.37 1.10 8.96
CA PHE A 88 5.03 1.11 10.38
C PHE A 88 4.47 -0.24 10.80
N HIS A 89 3.37 -0.77 10.24
CA HIS A 89 2.77 -2.02 10.71
C HIS A 89 3.69 -3.24 10.61
N SER A 90 4.62 -3.26 9.66
CA SER A 90 5.60 -4.34 9.54
C SER A 90 6.48 -4.55 10.78
N HIS A 91 6.57 -3.55 11.70
CA HIS A 91 7.25 -3.74 12.99
C HIS A 91 6.61 -4.83 13.85
N ARG A 92 5.27 -4.94 13.83
CA ARG A 92 4.54 -5.95 14.61
C ARG A 92 4.73 -7.36 14.06
N ILE A 93 4.92 -7.47 12.74
CA ILE A 93 5.16 -8.73 12.04
C ILE A 93 6.63 -9.17 12.17
N ALA A 94 7.57 -8.24 12.10
CA ALA A 94 9.01 -8.54 12.08
C ALA A 94 9.51 -9.19 13.40
N GLY A 95 8.97 -8.78 14.54
CA GLY A 95 9.36 -9.31 15.87
C GLY A 95 9.06 -10.81 16.05
N PRO A 96 7.82 -11.25 15.81
CA PRO A 96 7.43 -12.67 15.84
C PRO A 96 8.18 -13.49 14.82
N LEU A 97 8.31 -12.99 13.59
CA LEU A 97 9.01 -13.69 12.52
C LEU A 97 10.48 -13.94 12.88
N TYR A 98 11.13 -12.96 13.52
CA TYR A 98 12.50 -13.11 14.01
C TYR A 98 12.62 -14.17 15.11
N LYS A 99 11.71 -14.19 16.09
CA LYS A 99 11.68 -15.22 17.14
C LYS A 99 11.44 -16.61 16.57
N LEU A 100 10.53 -16.71 15.60
CA LEU A 100 10.18 -17.96 14.91
C LEU A 100 11.40 -18.50 14.13
N ARG A 101 12.11 -17.63 13.40
CA ARG A 101 13.37 -17.99 12.73
C ARG A 101 14.41 -18.53 13.70
N ILE A 102 14.63 -17.88 14.84
CA ILE A 102 15.61 -18.34 15.84
C ILE A 102 15.23 -19.71 16.39
N SER A 103 13.95 -19.96 16.65
CA SER A 103 13.50 -21.26 17.13
C SER A 103 13.70 -22.36 16.10
N MET A 104 13.36 -22.12 14.83
CA MET A 104 13.59 -23.10 13.77
C MET A 104 15.08 -23.46 13.66
N VAL A 105 15.99 -22.49 13.76
CA VAL A 105 17.44 -22.74 13.78
C VAL A 105 17.85 -23.55 15.01
N ALA A 106 17.29 -23.25 16.19
CA ALA A 106 17.57 -24.02 17.41
C ALA A 106 17.06 -25.48 17.31
N MET A 107 15.88 -25.70 16.73
CA MET A 107 15.34 -27.03 16.46
C MET A 107 16.21 -27.82 15.48
N GLN A 108 16.71 -27.17 14.43
CA GLN A 108 17.65 -27.78 13.48
C GLN A 108 18.96 -28.22 14.17
N GLN A 109 19.36 -27.54 15.25
CA GLN A 109 20.54 -27.87 16.06
C GLN A 109 20.26 -28.90 17.16
N GLY A 110 19.05 -29.48 17.22
CA GLY A 110 18.65 -30.46 18.24
C GLY A 110 18.27 -29.86 19.59
N ILE A 111 18.13 -28.53 19.69
CA ILE A 111 17.71 -27.84 20.92
C ILE A 111 16.18 -27.73 20.91
N LEU A 112 15.51 -28.69 21.53
CA LEU A 112 14.05 -28.79 21.57
C LEU A 112 13.40 -28.04 22.74
N ASP A 113 14.17 -27.70 23.78
CA ASP A 113 13.65 -27.12 25.04
C ASP A 113 13.45 -25.60 25.02
N LYS A 114 13.57 -24.98 23.84
CA LYS A 114 13.50 -23.52 23.71
C LYS A 114 12.06 -23.06 23.57
N HIS A 115 11.39 -22.83 24.70
CA HIS A 115 10.05 -22.22 24.72
C HIS A 115 10.06 -20.81 24.10
N ILE A 116 9.33 -20.62 23.00
CA ILE A 116 9.07 -19.29 22.42
C ILE A 116 7.78 -18.74 23.01
N ASN A 117 7.85 -17.52 23.56
CA ASN A 117 6.65 -16.76 23.92
C ASN A 117 6.44 -15.62 22.92
N PHE A 118 5.33 -15.70 22.18
CA PHE A 118 4.79 -14.60 21.39
C PHE A 118 3.99 -13.67 22.32
N ARG A 119 4.05 -12.35 22.09
CA ARG A 119 3.27 -11.40 22.90
C ARG A 119 1.81 -11.39 22.42
N GLN A 120 0.87 -11.04 23.27
CA GLN A 120 -0.55 -10.94 22.86
C GLN A 120 -0.84 -9.90 21.75
N HIS A 121 0.10 -8.98 21.47
CA HIS A 121 -0.05 -7.96 20.43
C HIS A 121 0.88 -8.21 19.22
N ASP A 122 1.52 -9.37 19.18
CA ASP A 122 2.29 -9.89 18.05
C ASP A 122 1.30 -10.57 17.07
N ASN A 123 0.39 -9.78 16.47
CA ASN A 123 -0.55 -10.23 15.45
C ASN A 123 0.05 -10.09 14.04
#